data_AF-A0A9D7NYX4-F1
#
_entry.id   AF-A0A9D7NYX4-F1
#
_cell.length_a   1.000
_cell.length_b   1.000
_cell.length_c   1.000
_cell.angle_alpha   90.00
_cell.angle_beta   90.00
_cell.angle_gamma   90.00
#
_symmetry.space_group_name_H-M   'P 1'
#
loop_
_entity.id
_entity.type
_entity.pdbx_description
1 polymer ?
#
loop_
_entity_poly.entity_id
_entity_poly.type
_entity_poly.pdbx_seq_one_letter_code
_entity_poly.pdbx_strand_id
1 'polypeptide(L)'
;MSKILPLDELASVIAKYKAEGKRVALCHGCFDLLHLGHMKHFEAAKKDADVLIVTVTPDRFVNKGPGRPVFMETCAWKPSRRWALWTMWV
;
A
#
# COMPACT_ATOMS: atom_id res chain seq x y z
N MET A 1 9.87 -5.08 12.20
CA MET A 1 9.55 -3.94 11.32
C MET A 1 8.06 -3.71 11.40
N SER A 2 7.64 -2.46 11.66
CA SER A 2 6.23 -2.09 11.54
C SER A 2 5.79 -2.28 10.10
N LYS A 3 4.54 -2.72 9.92
CA LYS A 3 3.96 -2.88 8.59
C LYS A 3 3.59 -1.53 7.98
N ILE A 4 3.23 -0.54 8.80
CA ILE A 4 2.88 0.81 8.36
C ILE A 4 4.05 1.72 8.70
N LEU A 5 4.53 2.47 7.71
CA LEU A 5 5.63 3.42 7.83
C LEU A 5 5.18 4.82 7.42
N PRO A 6 5.76 5.87 7.99
CA PRO A 6 5.56 7.21 7.49
C PRO A 6 6.35 7.44 6.18
N LEU A 7 5.92 8.43 5.39
CA LEU A 7 6.42 8.65 4.02
C LEU A 7 7.91 9.06 3.98
N ASP A 8 8.38 9.73 5.02
CA ASP A 8 9.78 10.12 5.22
C ASP A 8 10.70 8.90 5.40
N GLU A 9 10.23 7.87 6.10
CA GLU A 9 10.96 6.60 6.25
C GLU A 9 10.95 5.75 4.97
N LEU A 10 9.93 5.92 4.11
CA LEU A 10 9.77 5.12 2.90
C LEU A 10 10.97 5.25 1.94
N ALA A 11 11.47 6.47 1.75
CA ALA A 11 12.58 6.73 0.84
C ALA A 11 13.83 5.92 1.23
N SER A 12 14.13 5.88 2.53
CA SER A 12 15.26 5.12 3.09
C SER A 12 15.12 3.62 2.84
N VAL A 13 13.90 3.08 2.97
CA VAL A 13 13.68 1.65 2.74
C VAL A 13 13.71 1.29 1.25
N ILE A 14 13.14 2.13 0.38
CA ILE A 14 13.25 1.93 -1.07
C ILE A 14 14.73 1.96 -1.48
N ALA A 15 15.51 2.92 -0.97
CA ALA A 15 16.94 3.00 -1.24
C ALA A 15 17.68 1.73 -0.81
N LYS A 16 17.36 1.20 0.37
CA LYS A 16 17.91 -0.09 0.84
C LYS A 16 17.60 -1.24 -0.11
N TYR A 17 16.34 -1.42 -0.52
CA TYR A 17 15.96 -2.49 -1.43
C TYR A 17 16.58 -2.34 -2.82
N LYS A 18 16.68 -1.11 -3.32
CA LYS A 18 17.39 -0.83 -4.58
C LYS A 18 18.89 -1.14 -4.48
N ALA A 19 19.53 -0.83 -3.35
CA ALA A 19 20.93 -1.18 -3.11
C ALA A 19 21.15 -2.70 -3.03
N GLU A 20 20.15 -3.45 -2.58
CA GLU A 20 20.13 -4.93 -2.62
C GLU A 20 19.83 -5.49 -4.03
N GLY A 21 19.66 -4.64 -5.06
CA GLY A 21 19.35 -5.06 -6.43
C GLY A 21 17.92 -5.55 -6.64
N LYS A 22 17.02 -5.31 -5.67
CA LYS A 22 15.62 -5.76 -5.73
C LYS A 22 14.77 -4.81 -6.57
N ARG A 23 13.84 -5.39 -7.33
CA ARG A 23 12.78 -4.64 -8.03
C ARG A 23 11.69 -4.26 -7.05
N VAL A 24 11.32 -2.98 -7.06
CA VAL A 24 10.31 -2.42 -6.17
C VAL A 24 9.12 -1.94 -7.00
N ALA A 25 7.94 -2.50 -6.78
CA ALA A 25 6.68 -2.03 -7.34
C ALA A 25 5.98 -1.11 -6.34
N LEU A 26 5.35 -0.05 -6.86
CA LEU A 26 4.56 0.89 -6.09
C LEU A 26 3.11 0.87 -6.60
N CYS A 27 2.16 0.62 -5.70
CA CYS A 27 0.75 0.87 -5.94
C CYS A 27 0.31 2.04 -5.05
N HIS A 28 -0.21 3.11 -5.66
CA HIS A 28 -0.73 4.27 -4.93
C HIS A 28 -2.24 4.39 -5.13
N GLY A 29 -2.98 4.72 -4.06
CA GLY A 29 -4.38 5.04 -4.18
C GLY A 29 -5.11 5.17 -2.85
N CYS A 30 -6.38 5.54 -2.92
CA CYS A 30 -7.26 5.62 -1.74
C CYS A 30 -7.78 4.24 -1.29
N PHE A 31 -7.94 3.30 -2.23
CA PHE A 31 -8.41 1.92 -1.97
C PHE A 31 -9.71 1.79 -1.17
N ASP A 32 -10.57 2.82 -1.21
CA ASP A 32 -11.91 2.82 -0.65
C ASP A 32 -12.72 1.56 -1.04
N LEU A 33 -13.34 0.92 -0.04
CA LEU A 33 -13.99 -0.39 -0.13
C LEU A 33 -13.09 -1.47 -0.75
N LEU A 34 -12.01 -1.85 -0.06
CA LEU A 34 -11.04 -2.82 -0.57
C LEU A 34 -11.72 -4.11 -1.05
N HIS A 35 -11.70 -4.35 -2.37
CA HIS A 35 -12.39 -5.44 -3.04
C HIS A 35 -11.41 -6.25 -3.90
N LEU A 36 -11.90 -7.36 -4.48
CA LEU A 36 -11.09 -8.31 -5.27
C LEU A 36 -10.31 -7.65 -6.42
N GLY A 37 -10.76 -6.50 -6.94
CA GLY A 37 -10.06 -5.77 -7.99
C GLY A 37 -8.71 -5.23 -7.51
N HIS A 38 -8.66 -4.62 -6.32
CA HIS A 38 -7.41 -4.18 -5.72
C HIS A 38 -6.49 -5.35 -5.40
N MET A 39 -7.04 -6.48 -4.92
CA MET A 39 -6.26 -7.68 -4.64
C MET A 39 -5.56 -8.21 -5.90
N LYS A 40 -6.30 -8.36 -7.00
CA LYS A 40 -5.73 -8.78 -8.29
C LYS A 40 -4.69 -7.79 -8.80
N HIS A 41 -4.91 -6.49 -8.59
CA HIS A 41 -3.95 -5.46 -8.97
C HIS A 41 -2.65 -5.58 -8.17
N PHE A 42 -2.73 -5.76 -6.85
CA PHE A 42 -1.55 -5.97 -6.00
C PHE A 42 -0.82 -7.28 -6.33
N GLU A 43 -1.56 -8.36 -6.58
CA GLU A 43 -0.99 -9.64 -7.01
C GLU A 43 -0.25 -9.50 -8.35
N ALA A 44 -0.82 -8.77 -9.31
CA ALA A 44 -0.16 -8.51 -10.58
C ALA A 44 1.11 -7.69 -10.39
N ALA A 45 1.05 -6.57 -9.65
CA ALA A 45 2.21 -5.74 -9.36
C ALA A 45 3.31 -6.51 -8.61
N LYS A 46 2.94 -7.45 -7.75
CA LYS A 46 3.88 -8.29 -7.01
C LYS A 46 4.57 -9.33 -7.88
N LYS A 47 3.96 -9.81 -8.95
CA LYS A 47 4.59 -10.78 -9.87
C LYS A 47 5.82 -10.20 -10.57
N ASP A 48 5.81 -8.88 -10.80
CA ASP A 48 6.88 -8.20 -11.54
C ASP A 48 7.95 -7.58 -10.61
N ALA A 49 7.80 -7.73 -9.28
CA ALA A 49 8.68 -7.08 -8.30
C ALA A 49 8.97 -7.91 -7.05
N ASP A 50 10.21 -7.82 -6.56
CA ASP A 50 10.68 -8.47 -5.34
C ASP A 50 10.10 -7.84 -4.06
N VAL A 51 9.70 -6.56 -4.14
CA VAL A 51 9.06 -5.81 -3.06
C VAL A 51 7.86 -5.06 -3.63
N LEU A 52 6.68 -5.23 -3.03
CA LEU A 52 5.54 -4.37 -3.30
C LEU A 52 5.47 -3.34 -2.18
N ILE A 53 5.18 -2.10 -2.53
CA ILE A 53 4.89 -1.01 -1.61
C ILE A 53 3.52 -0.49 -2.00
N VAL A 54 2.64 -0.36 -1.01
CA VAL A 54 1.32 0.24 -1.21
C VAL A 54 1.24 1.49 -0.37
N THR A 55 0.93 2.62 -1.02
CA THR A 55 0.79 3.93 -0.38
C THR A 55 -0.64 4.39 -0.45
N VAL A 56 -1.13 5.00 0.63
CA VAL A 56 -2.54 5.42 0.73
C VAL A 56 -2.68 6.94 0.59
N THR A 57 -3.65 7.37 -0.21
CA THR A 57 -4.01 8.80 -0.27
C THR A 57 -4.78 9.18 1.00
N PRO A 58 -4.36 10.21 1.77
CA PRO A 58 -5.11 10.67 2.94
C PRO A 58 -6.52 11.16 2.57
N ASP A 59 -7.50 10.89 3.42
CA ASP A 59 -8.94 11.17 3.25
C ASP A 59 -9.19 12.64 2.92
N ARG A 60 -8.43 13.56 3.54
CA ARG A 60 -8.52 15.00 3.27
C ARG A 60 -8.28 15.38 1.80
N PHE A 61 -7.63 14.51 1.03
CA PHE A 61 -7.33 14.72 -0.39
C PHE A 61 -8.20 13.84 -1.31
N VAL A 62 -9.14 13.07 -0.74
CA VAL A 62 -10.02 12.18 -1.49
C VAL A 62 -11.42 12.76 -1.54
N ASN A 63 -11.90 13.09 -2.74
CA ASN A 63 -13.32 13.39 -2.97
C ASN A 63 -13.87 12.40 -4.00
N LYS A 64 -14.63 11.41 -3.52
CA LYS A 64 -15.31 10.40 -4.35
C LYS A 64 -16.83 10.60 -4.39
N GLY A 65 -17.29 11.78 -4.00
CA GLY A 65 -18.71 12.12 -3.87
C GLY A 65 -19.22 12.02 -2.42
N PRO A 66 -20.50 12.40 -2.19
CA PRO A 66 -21.09 12.45 -0.85
C PRO A 66 -21.01 11.09 -0.13
N GLY A 67 -20.55 11.09 1.12
CA GLY A 67 -20.43 9.88 1.93
C GLY A 67 -19.29 8.94 1.52
N ARG A 68 -18.32 9.41 0.71
CA ARG A 68 -17.12 8.68 0.31
C ARG A 68 -15.86 9.49 0.62
N PRO A 69 -14.75 8.86 1.05
CA PRO A 69 -14.57 7.41 1.23
C PRO A 69 -15.37 6.84 2.41
N VAL A 70 -15.84 5.59 2.29
CA VAL A 70 -16.64 4.93 3.34
C VAL A 70 -15.75 4.50 4.50
N PHE A 71 -14.53 4.08 4.17
CA PHE A 71 -13.51 3.75 5.15
C PHE A 71 -12.46 4.85 5.18
N MET A 72 -12.12 5.29 6.39
CA MET A 72 -11.00 6.20 6.59
C MET A 72 -9.68 5.53 6.20
N GLU A 73 -8.67 6.33 5.87
CA GLU A 73 -7.34 5.86 5.45
C GLU A 73 -6.73 4.82 6.41
N THR A 74 -7.01 4.96 7.71
CA THR A 74 -6.51 4.07 8.78
C THR A 74 -7.32 2.77 8.91
N CYS A 75 -8.59 2.78 8.52
CA CYS A 75 -9.50 1.65 8.69
C CYS A 75 -9.40 0.66 7.52
N ALA A 76 -9.14 1.15 6.31
CA ALA A 76 -8.96 0.32 5.11
C ALA A 76 -7.79 -0.68 5.24
N TRP A 77 -6.86 -0.43 6.16
CA TRP A 77 -5.59 -1.16 6.27
C TRP A 77 -5.38 -1.87 7.61
N LYS A 78 -6.46 -2.37 8.23
CA LYS A 78 -6.33 -3.17 9.46
C LYS A 78 -5.51 -4.45 9.20
N PRO A 79 -4.50 -4.75 10.04
CA PRO A 79 -3.62 -5.90 9.84
C PRO A 79 -4.36 -7.21 10.12
N SER A 80 -5.01 -7.79 9.11
CA SER A 80 -5.50 -9.16 9.18
C SER A 80 -4.37 -10.15 8.87
N ARG A 81 -4.25 -11.21 9.70
CA ARG A 81 -3.13 -12.16 9.70
C ARG A 81 -2.92 -12.94 8.39
N ARG A 82 -3.89 -12.90 7.46
CA ARG A 82 -3.87 -13.66 6.20
C ARG A 82 -2.98 -13.03 5.11
N TRP A 83 -2.60 -11.76 5.25
CA TRP A 83 -1.87 -11.01 4.22
C TRP A 83 -0.45 -10.59 4.66
N ALA A 84 0.11 -11.30 5.65
CA ALA A 84 1.35 -10.91 6.33
C ALA A 84 2.65 -11.21 5.56
N LEU A 85 2.58 -11.86 4.39
CA LEU A 85 3.75 -12.32 3.64
C LEU A 85 4.22 -11.34 2.56
N TRP A 86 3.48 -10.26 2.32
CA TRP A 86 3.74 -9.36 1.21
C TRP A 86 3.56 -7.92 1.70
N THR A 87 4.53 -7.07 1.39
CA THR A 87 4.38 -5.60 1.39
C THR A 87 4.64 -4.87 2.71
N MET A 88 5.43 -3.82 2.59
CA MET A 88 5.59 -2.74 3.55
C MET A 88 4.62 -1.63 3.14
N TRP A 89 3.74 -1.24 4.07
CA TRP A 89 2.63 -0.34 3.87
C TRP A 89 3.05 1.06 4.34
N VAL A 90 2.61 2.09 3.63
CA VAL A 90 2.92 3.50 3.94
C VAL A 90 1.63 4.29 3.92
#